data_AF-A0A3N5XUR3-F1
#
_entry.id   AF-A0A3N5XUR3-F1
#
_cell.length_a   1.000
_cell.length_b   1.000
_cell.length_c   1.000
_cell.angle_alpha   90.00
_cell.angle_beta   90.00
_cell.angle_gamma   90.00
#
_symmetry.space_group_name_H-M   'P 1'
#
loop_
_entity.id
_entity.type
_entity.pdbx_description
1 polymer ?
#
loop_
_entity_poly.entity_id
_entity_poly.type
_entity_poly.pdbx_seq_one_letter_code
_entity_poly.pdbx_strand_id
1 'polypeptide(L)'
;MSASVIRRLLFVLVLMVIAAGIVRASLDGFNAKREAIIAACQAERARLGIKSDDVLFSKYPTPEITLITTACVPAAGTGELVVKGKFVPGSKFLLQSDSLEVVKEALTGTEYRATIKAPAAIGPEVADIFVFSPVSGASAHGQKAVVVSGKFEWDLQSANGWRITARPAGPDTRCKSNRQSIKYNLEFFRGAEKVPFQKRQGELYFSAYSQNPYQLRVEEERPAEDLQAQVQALSEKMMSPSLSDAERDKLMTQLQTLSQKMVAQMSDMAAVQKQAQQLEQRKKEFGCETLELRIEPGSKVQGEMHCGQLVGRGIDLNGTVNVGPIS
;
A
#
# COMPACT_ATOMS: atom_id res chain seq x y z
N MET A 1 23.53 44.60 14.04
CA MET A 1 23.50 43.28 14.74
C MET A 1 24.92 42.92 15.16
N SER A 2 25.15 42.69 16.45
CA SER A 2 26.48 42.35 16.97
C SER A 2 26.89 40.94 16.52
N ALA A 3 28.16 40.75 16.14
CA ALA A 3 28.74 39.47 15.72
C ALA A 3 28.53 38.33 16.75
N SER A 4 28.30 38.68 18.02
CA SER A 4 27.93 37.77 19.11
C SER A 4 26.56 37.08 18.91
N VAL A 5 25.58 37.81 18.37
CA VAL A 5 24.22 37.30 18.14
C VAL A 5 24.20 36.33 16.95
N ILE A 6 24.97 36.62 15.90
CA ILE A 6 25.11 35.76 14.72
C ILE A 6 25.83 34.45 15.08
N ARG A 7 26.87 34.50 15.93
CA ARG A 7 27.58 33.31 16.43
C ARG A 7 26.70 32.41 17.30
N ARG A 8 25.87 33.00 18.18
CA ARG A 8 24.91 32.25 19.01
C ARG A 8 23.79 31.62 18.18
N LEU A 9 23.27 32.31 17.15
CA LEU A 9 22.30 31.75 16.21
C LEU A 9 22.86 30.59 15.40
N LEU A 10 24.10 30.70 14.90
CA LEU A 10 24.77 29.62 14.15
C LEU A 10 25.02 28.36 15.01
N PHE A 11 25.41 28.52 16.28
CA PHE A 11 25.63 27.37 17.17
C PHE A 11 24.34 26.63 17.52
N VAL A 12 23.22 27.33 17.73
CA VAL A 12 21.90 26.70 17.96
C VAL A 12 21.42 25.95 16.72
N LEU A 13 21.70 26.49 15.52
CA LEU A 13 21.33 25.88 14.25
C LEU A 13 22.14 24.60 13.96
N VAL A 14 23.44 24.60 14.27
CA VAL A 14 24.31 23.42 14.11
C VAL A 14 23.98 22.32 15.14
N LEU A 15 23.68 22.67 16.40
CA LEU A 15 23.27 21.68 17.40
C LEU A 15 21.89 21.06 17.12
N MET A 16 20.94 21.81 16.56
CA MET A 16 19.66 21.23 16.08
C MET A 16 19.85 20.28 14.89
N VAL A 17 20.80 20.57 13.98
CA VAL A 17 21.07 19.72 12.81
C VAL A 17 21.73 18.40 13.23
N ILE A 18 22.62 18.40 14.23
CA ILE A 18 23.29 17.18 14.71
C ILE A 18 22.35 16.29 15.53
N ALA A 19 21.49 16.88 16.38
CA ALA A 19 20.48 16.11 17.12
C ALA A 19 19.37 15.55 16.20
N ALA A 20 19.07 16.20 15.08
CA ALA A 20 18.11 15.71 14.10
C ALA A 20 18.65 14.59 13.20
N GLY A 21 19.97 14.56 12.95
CA GLY A 21 20.62 13.54 12.11
C GLY A 21 20.77 12.17 12.78
N ILE A 22 21.04 12.15 14.09
CA ILE A 22 21.39 10.90 14.81
C ILE A 22 20.15 10.03 15.09
N VAL A 23 18.97 10.62 15.33
CA VAL A 23 17.75 9.85 15.64
C VAL A 23 17.21 9.08 14.42
N ARG A 24 17.52 9.53 13.19
CA ARG A 24 17.01 8.89 11.97
C ARG A 24 17.79 7.64 11.54
N ALA A 25 19.03 7.48 12.00
CA ALA A 25 19.94 6.44 11.49
C ALA A 25 20.08 5.19 12.41
N SER A 26 19.64 5.24 13.67
CA SER A 26 19.87 4.16 14.65
C SER A 26 18.61 3.43 15.13
N LEU A 27 17.43 3.80 14.62
CA LEU A 27 16.17 3.15 14.98
C LEU A 27 15.63 2.38 13.78
N ASP A 28 15.57 1.06 13.94
CA ASP A 28 14.95 0.17 12.97
C ASP A 28 13.43 0.33 13.07
N GLY A 29 12.80 0.67 11.94
CA GLY A 29 11.34 0.70 11.83
C GLY A 29 10.68 2.07 12.05
N PHE A 30 9.58 2.27 11.35
CA PHE A 30 8.73 3.45 11.34
C PHE A 30 8.17 3.75 12.73
N ASN A 31 7.70 2.72 13.44
CA ASN A 31 7.12 2.88 14.77
C ASN A 31 8.15 3.41 15.78
N ALA A 32 9.38 2.87 15.76
CA ALA A 32 10.44 3.34 16.63
C ALA A 32 10.82 4.80 16.32
N LYS A 33 10.93 5.16 15.04
CA LYS A 33 11.18 6.54 14.60
C LYS A 33 10.05 7.49 15.04
N ARG A 34 8.79 7.06 14.92
CA ARG A 34 7.62 7.84 15.36
C ARG A 34 7.64 8.07 16.87
N GLU A 35 7.84 7.04 17.67
CA GLU A 35 7.92 7.16 19.13
C GLU A 35 9.08 8.05 19.56
N ALA A 36 10.24 7.95 18.91
CA ALA A 36 11.37 8.82 19.20
C ALA A 36 11.09 10.30 18.89
N ILE A 37 10.35 10.60 17.81
CA ILE A 37 9.90 11.97 17.52
C ILE A 37 8.96 12.47 18.62
N ILE A 38 7.99 11.66 19.04
CA ILE A 38 7.02 12.03 20.08
C ILE A 38 7.75 12.27 21.41
N ALA A 39 8.67 11.39 21.80
CA ALA A 39 9.49 11.54 23.00
C ALA A 39 10.34 12.82 22.94
N ALA A 40 10.93 13.14 21.78
CA ALA A 40 11.68 14.37 21.59
C ALA A 40 10.80 15.63 21.75
N CYS A 41 9.57 15.62 21.21
CA CYS A 41 8.62 16.72 21.40
C CYS A 41 8.26 16.90 22.89
N GLN A 42 8.01 15.81 23.62
CA GLN A 42 7.71 15.87 25.06
C GLN A 42 8.89 16.39 25.88
N ALA A 43 10.11 15.94 25.57
CA ALA A 43 11.32 16.44 26.22
C ALA A 43 11.50 17.94 25.99
N GLU A 44 11.23 18.43 24.77
CA GLU A 44 11.31 19.84 24.45
C GLU A 44 10.20 20.66 25.13
N ARG A 45 8.98 20.13 25.23
CA ARG A 45 7.89 20.75 26.01
C ARG A 45 8.30 20.92 27.47
N ALA A 46 8.89 19.88 28.07
CA ALA A 46 9.38 19.91 29.44
C ALA A 46 10.50 20.93 29.62
N ARG A 47 11.47 20.97 28.68
CA ARG A 47 12.59 21.92 28.68
C ARG A 47 12.11 23.37 28.61
N LEU A 48 11.05 23.65 27.85
CA LEU A 48 10.45 24.98 27.72
C LEU A 48 9.50 25.34 28.88
N GLY A 49 9.19 24.40 29.78
CA GLY A 49 8.32 24.63 30.93
C GLY A 49 6.86 24.93 30.57
N ILE A 50 6.40 24.55 29.37
CA ILE A 50 5.04 24.83 28.91
C ILE A 50 4.06 23.82 29.52
N LYS A 51 3.30 24.28 30.52
CA LYS A 51 2.31 23.45 31.24
C LYS A 51 0.91 23.53 30.63
N SER A 52 0.49 24.70 30.15
CA SER A 52 -0.84 24.91 29.55
C SER A 52 -0.87 24.46 28.10
N ASP A 53 -1.88 23.66 27.75
CA ASP A 53 -2.10 23.21 26.37
C ASP A 53 -2.50 24.37 25.45
N ASP A 54 -3.27 25.36 25.93
CA ASP A 54 -3.63 26.54 25.13
C ASP A 54 -2.40 27.30 24.66
N VAL A 55 -1.44 27.52 25.57
CA VAL A 55 -0.16 28.17 25.25
C VAL A 55 0.69 27.28 24.33
N LEU A 56 0.65 25.97 24.52
CA LEU A 56 1.37 25.00 23.71
C LEU A 56 0.90 25.02 22.26
N PHE A 57 -0.40 24.86 22.01
CA PHE A 57 -0.98 24.80 20.67
C PHE A 57 -1.09 26.17 19.99
N SER A 58 -1.12 27.27 20.75
CA SER A 58 -0.99 28.62 20.19
C SER A 58 0.40 28.86 19.58
N LYS A 59 1.48 28.39 20.23
CA LYS A 59 2.86 28.54 19.76
C LYS A 59 3.29 27.46 18.78
N TYR A 60 2.80 26.24 19.00
CA TYR A 60 3.15 25.03 18.25
C TYR A 60 1.87 24.33 17.78
N PRO A 61 1.11 24.96 16.88
CA PRO A 61 -0.14 24.40 16.38
C PRO A 61 0.05 23.06 15.68
N THR A 62 -1.06 22.34 15.49
CA THR A 62 -1.12 21.18 14.61
C THR A 62 -0.74 21.62 13.20
N PRO A 63 0.22 20.94 12.55
CA PRO A 63 0.55 21.23 11.16
C PRO A 63 -0.67 21.01 10.25
N GLU A 64 -0.73 21.72 9.12
CA GLU A 64 -1.76 21.50 8.11
C GLU A 64 -1.12 20.99 6.82
N ILE A 65 -1.66 19.94 6.22
CA ILE A 65 -1.26 19.49 4.87
C ILE A 65 -2.39 19.88 3.91
N THR A 66 -2.06 20.67 2.89
CA THR A 66 -3.03 21.13 1.88
C THR A 66 -2.88 20.40 0.56
N LEU A 67 -1.65 20.04 0.18
CA LEU A 67 -1.38 19.33 -1.07
C LEU A 67 -0.16 18.43 -0.93
N ILE A 68 -0.23 17.25 -1.54
CA ILE A 68 0.89 16.33 -1.70
C ILE A 68 1.10 16.09 -3.19
N THR A 69 2.29 16.40 -3.67
CA THR A 69 2.78 15.93 -4.96
C THR A 69 3.54 14.63 -4.70
N THR A 70 2.89 13.50 -5.00
CA THR A 70 3.42 12.16 -4.78
C THR A 70 4.74 11.95 -5.52
N ALA A 71 5.74 11.42 -4.82
CA ALA A 71 6.96 10.92 -5.44
C ALA A 71 6.73 9.53 -6.04
N CYS A 72 6.94 9.40 -7.34
CA CYS A 72 6.94 8.11 -8.03
C CYS A 72 8.38 7.64 -8.19
N VAL A 73 8.74 6.57 -7.47
CA VAL A 73 10.12 6.13 -7.34
C VAL A 73 10.25 4.71 -7.87
N PRO A 74 11.07 4.45 -8.90
CA PRO A 74 11.37 3.08 -9.29
C PRO A 74 12.32 2.43 -8.28
N ALA A 75 12.34 1.10 -8.22
CA ALA A 75 13.35 0.38 -7.42
C ALA A 75 14.77 0.82 -7.83
N ALA A 76 15.67 0.98 -6.86
CA ALA A 76 17.01 1.57 -7.03
C ALA A 76 17.05 3.03 -7.56
N GLY A 77 15.92 3.71 -7.66
CA GLY A 77 15.83 5.07 -8.18
C GLY A 77 15.53 6.12 -7.12
N THR A 78 15.30 7.35 -7.60
CA THR A 78 14.92 8.50 -6.78
C THR A 78 13.71 9.22 -7.34
N GLY A 79 12.94 9.89 -6.49
CA GLY A 79 11.85 10.79 -6.90
C GLY A 79 11.69 11.95 -5.94
N GLU A 80 11.05 13.04 -6.40
CA GLU A 80 10.80 14.23 -5.60
C GLU A 80 9.41 14.18 -4.97
N LEU A 81 9.37 14.32 -3.65
CA LEU A 81 8.15 14.53 -2.85
C LEU A 81 8.04 16.02 -2.54
N VAL A 82 6.87 16.59 -2.80
CA VAL A 82 6.54 17.96 -2.37
C VAL A 82 5.27 17.92 -1.52
N VAL A 83 5.33 18.51 -0.33
CA VAL A 83 4.18 18.66 0.58
C VAL A 83 3.99 20.14 0.86
N LYS A 84 2.82 20.67 0.52
CA LYS A 84 2.43 22.05 0.82
C LYS A 84 1.46 22.07 2.00
N GLY A 85 1.53 23.14 2.79
CA GLY A 85 0.79 23.21 4.04
C GLY A 85 1.13 24.41 4.89
N LYS A 86 0.93 24.28 6.20
CA LYS A 86 1.41 25.20 7.22
C LYS A 86 2.25 24.42 8.22
N PHE A 87 3.53 24.75 8.29
CA PHE A 87 4.52 24.06 9.11
C PHE A 87 5.22 25.09 9.99
N VAL A 88 5.38 24.76 11.26
CA VAL A 88 6.16 25.60 12.17
C VAL A 88 7.66 25.29 12.00
N PRO A 89 8.55 26.26 12.24
CA PRO A 89 9.99 26.00 12.23
C PRO A 89 10.34 24.82 13.14
N GLY A 90 11.08 23.85 12.61
CA GLY A 90 11.48 22.65 13.34
C GLY A 90 10.54 21.45 13.19
N SER A 91 9.42 21.57 12.48
CA SER A 91 8.53 20.43 12.16
C SER A 91 9.32 19.23 11.63
N LYS A 92 8.94 18.03 12.08
CA LYS A 92 9.58 16.77 11.69
C LYS A 92 8.70 16.01 10.71
N PHE A 93 9.28 15.58 9.59
CA PHE A 93 8.61 14.77 8.59
C PHE A 93 9.11 13.33 8.68
N LEU A 94 8.18 12.38 8.63
CA LEU A 94 8.42 10.96 8.70
C LEU A 94 7.59 10.24 7.64
N LEU A 95 8.24 9.47 6.77
CA LEU A 95 7.56 8.57 5.84
C LEU A 95 7.16 7.30 6.56
N GLN A 96 5.97 6.80 6.25
CA GLN A 96 5.47 5.51 6.72
C GLN A 96 6.10 4.35 5.93
N SER A 97 7.42 4.22 6.08
CA SER A 97 8.25 3.23 5.42
C SER A 97 9.51 2.96 6.23
N ASP A 98 9.93 1.70 6.24
CA ASP A 98 11.20 1.28 6.85
C ASP A 98 12.35 1.29 5.85
N SER A 99 12.02 1.19 4.56
CA SER A 99 12.98 0.96 3.48
C SER A 99 13.34 2.23 2.70
N LEU A 100 12.45 3.23 2.67
CA LEU A 100 12.68 4.47 1.92
C LEU A 100 13.66 5.42 2.63
N GLU A 101 14.60 5.97 1.86
CA GLU A 101 15.61 6.91 2.36
C GLU A 101 15.29 8.33 1.88
N VAL A 102 15.34 9.31 2.80
CA VAL A 102 15.30 10.74 2.45
C VAL A 102 16.74 11.22 2.27
N VAL A 103 17.14 11.47 1.02
CA VAL A 103 18.55 11.81 0.68
C VAL A 103 18.79 13.32 0.77
N LYS A 104 17.78 14.11 0.44
CA LYS A 104 17.83 15.57 0.49
C LYS A 104 16.48 16.08 0.96
N GLU A 105 16.46 17.04 1.86
CA GLU A 105 15.23 17.70 2.30
C GLU A 105 15.41 19.22 2.39
N ALA A 106 14.33 19.95 2.15
CA ALA A 106 14.24 21.39 2.35
C ALA A 106 12.87 21.70 2.95
N LEU A 107 12.86 22.47 4.04
CA LEU A 107 11.63 22.86 4.75
C LEU A 107 11.52 24.37 4.82
N THR A 108 10.35 24.88 4.48
CA THR A 108 9.89 26.25 4.71
C THR A 108 8.62 26.23 5.55
N GLY A 109 8.10 27.40 5.94
CA GLY A 109 6.85 27.48 6.69
C GLY A 109 5.61 26.99 5.92
N THR A 110 5.69 26.85 4.60
CA THR A 110 4.54 26.49 3.75
C THR A 110 4.78 25.29 2.84
N GLU A 111 6.01 24.80 2.78
CA GLU A 111 6.41 23.76 1.83
C GLU A 111 7.57 22.91 2.38
N TYR A 112 7.44 21.59 2.22
CA TYR A 112 8.48 20.60 2.44
C TYR A 112 8.78 19.90 1.11
N ARG A 113 10.06 19.85 0.73
CA ARG A 113 10.55 19.08 -0.42
C ARG A 113 11.52 18.02 0.04
N ALA A 114 11.41 16.83 -0.50
CA ALA A 114 12.33 15.75 -0.23
C ALA A 114 12.66 14.95 -1.49
N THR A 115 13.94 14.62 -1.69
CA THR A 115 14.36 13.60 -2.64
C THR A 115 14.36 12.26 -1.94
N ILE A 116 13.45 11.39 -2.36
CA ILE A 116 13.27 10.05 -1.81
C ILE A 116 14.04 9.06 -2.68
N LYS A 117 14.75 8.13 -2.06
CA LYS A 117 15.47 7.05 -2.72
C LYS A 117 14.89 5.71 -2.27
N ALA A 118 14.68 4.83 -3.25
CA ALA A 118 14.26 3.46 -3.00
C ALA A 118 15.47 2.51 -3.14
N PRO A 119 15.67 1.56 -2.22
CA PRO A 119 16.69 0.53 -2.37
C PRO A 119 16.36 -0.40 -3.55
N ALA A 120 17.36 -1.13 -4.05
CA ALA A 120 17.17 -2.05 -5.18
C ALA A 120 16.28 -3.25 -4.86
N ALA A 121 16.36 -3.75 -3.61
CA ALA A 121 15.59 -4.90 -3.13
C ALA A 121 14.24 -4.51 -2.50
N ILE A 122 13.73 -3.31 -2.76
CA ILE A 122 12.42 -2.89 -2.24
C ILE A 122 11.30 -3.61 -2.99
N GLY A 123 10.18 -3.87 -2.31
CA GLY A 123 8.93 -4.30 -2.94
C GLY A 123 8.04 -3.13 -3.39
N PRO A 124 6.89 -3.44 -3.99
CA PRO A 124 5.87 -2.44 -4.30
C PRO A 124 5.26 -1.88 -3.01
N GLU A 125 5.43 -0.58 -2.77
CA GLU A 125 5.03 0.09 -1.54
C GLU A 125 4.31 1.40 -1.83
N VAL A 126 3.36 1.76 -0.97
CA VAL A 126 2.79 3.11 -0.90
C VAL A 126 3.04 3.62 0.50
N ALA A 127 3.84 4.67 0.63
CA ALA A 127 4.16 5.27 1.91
C ALA A 127 3.43 6.59 2.09
N ASP A 128 2.79 6.72 3.24
CA ASP A 128 2.21 7.96 3.71
C ASP A 128 3.27 8.87 4.36
N ILE A 129 2.92 10.11 4.63
CA ILE A 129 3.78 11.04 5.37
C ILE A 129 3.09 11.56 6.62
N PHE A 130 3.85 11.61 7.71
CA PHE A 130 3.48 12.27 8.95
C PHE A 130 4.32 13.52 9.12
N VAL A 131 3.69 14.59 9.57
CA VAL A 131 4.36 15.82 9.99
C VAL A 131 4.04 16.07 11.46
N PHE A 132 5.06 16.32 12.27
CA PHE A 132 4.94 16.58 13.70
C PHE A 132 5.39 18.00 14.02
N SER A 133 4.64 18.68 14.88
CA SER A 133 5.05 19.94 15.49
C SER A 133 6.10 19.67 16.57
N PRO A 134 7.22 20.43 16.62
CA PRO A 134 8.45 20.06 17.33
C PRO A 134 8.36 20.05 18.85
N VAL A 135 7.29 20.62 19.43
CA VAL A 135 7.14 20.74 20.89
C VAL A 135 5.82 20.14 21.34
N SER A 136 4.72 20.45 20.66
CA SER A 136 3.41 19.88 21.00
C SER A 136 3.30 18.40 20.65
N GLY A 137 4.11 17.91 19.71
CA GLY A 137 3.94 16.57 19.14
C GLY A 137 2.67 16.43 18.30
N ALA A 138 1.91 17.52 18.12
CA ALA A 138 0.71 17.56 17.30
C ALA A 138 1.07 17.17 15.87
N SER A 139 0.26 16.31 15.25
CA SER A 139 0.59 15.71 13.97
C SER A 139 -0.51 15.86 12.94
N ALA A 140 -0.11 15.99 11.68
CA ALA A 140 -0.98 15.75 10.53
C ALA A 140 -0.46 14.58 9.70
N HIS A 141 -1.40 13.91 9.03
CA HIS A 141 -1.16 12.74 8.21
C HIS A 141 -1.57 13.04 6.77
N GLY A 142 -0.69 12.67 5.85
CA GLY A 142 -0.85 12.83 4.41
C GLY A 142 -0.74 11.49 3.72
N GLN A 143 -1.79 11.07 3.02
CA GLN A 143 -1.80 9.79 2.34
C GLN A 143 -0.98 9.83 1.04
N LYS A 144 -0.41 8.68 0.67
CA LYS A 144 0.20 8.42 -0.65
C LYS A 144 1.27 9.47 -1.03
N ALA A 145 2.20 9.71 -0.11
CA ALA A 145 3.32 10.61 -0.34
C ALA A 145 4.36 10.01 -1.30
N VAL A 146 4.61 8.70 -1.20
CA VAL A 146 5.56 8.00 -2.07
C VAL A 146 4.90 6.74 -2.61
N VAL A 147 5.10 6.48 -3.90
CA VAL A 147 4.73 5.22 -4.54
C VAL A 147 5.98 4.61 -5.14
N VAL A 148 6.32 3.41 -4.68
CA VAL A 148 7.39 2.60 -5.25
C VAL A 148 6.82 1.79 -6.39
N SER A 149 7.10 2.21 -7.63
CA SER A 149 6.54 1.62 -8.83
C SER A 149 7.53 0.69 -9.52
N GLY A 150 7.00 -0.29 -10.26
CA GLY A 150 7.81 -1.28 -10.97
C GLY A 150 7.00 -2.52 -11.32
N LYS A 151 7.62 -3.41 -12.10
CA LYS A 151 7.05 -4.71 -12.43
C LYS A 151 7.58 -5.75 -11.45
N PHE A 152 6.95 -5.86 -10.28
CA PHE A 152 7.37 -6.82 -9.25
C PHE A 152 6.76 -8.19 -9.51
N GLU A 153 7.61 -9.20 -9.62
CA GLU A 153 7.24 -10.59 -9.87
C GLU A 153 7.63 -11.44 -8.66
N TRP A 154 6.69 -12.22 -8.12
CA TRP A 154 6.91 -13.04 -6.93
C TRP A 154 6.97 -14.50 -7.33
N ASP A 155 8.04 -15.17 -6.93
CA ASP A 155 8.23 -16.60 -7.10
C ASP A 155 8.40 -17.22 -5.72
N LEU A 156 7.38 -17.95 -5.28
CA LEU A 156 7.24 -18.45 -3.92
C LEU A 156 7.12 -19.98 -3.92
N GLN A 157 7.60 -20.59 -2.85
CA GLN A 157 7.48 -21.99 -2.54
C GLN A 157 6.93 -22.14 -1.13
N SER A 158 5.86 -22.90 -0.98
CA SER A 158 5.24 -23.19 0.30
C SER A 158 5.78 -24.48 0.91
N ALA A 159 5.69 -24.59 2.24
CA ALA A 159 6.12 -25.78 2.98
C ALA A 159 5.35 -27.05 2.60
N ASN A 160 4.10 -26.92 2.13
CA ASN A 160 3.31 -28.05 1.61
C ASN A 160 3.70 -28.46 0.16
N GLY A 161 4.80 -27.92 -0.37
CA GLY A 161 5.35 -28.30 -1.67
C GLY A 161 4.70 -27.62 -2.87
N TRP A 162 3.87 -26.58 -2.67
CA TRP A 162 3.35 -25.80 -3.79
C TRP A 162 4.36 -24.75 -4.23
N ARG A 163 4.34 -24.47 -5.52
CA ARG A 163 5.02 -23.31 -6.11
C ARG A 163 3.97 -22.32 -6.54
N ILE A 164 4.20 -21.05 -6.25
CA ILE A 164 3.25 -19.97 -6.50
C ILE A 164 3.99 -18.88 -7.25
N THR A 165 3.44 -18.46 -8.38
CA THR A 165 3.97 -17.33 -9.14
C THR A 165 2.94 -16.23 -9.17
N ALA A 166 3.27 -15.03 -8.67
CA ALA A 166 2.42 -13.86 -8.79
C ALA A 166 3.06 -12.86 -9.74
N ARG A 167 2.31 -12.44 -10.77
CA ARG A 167 2.74 -11.48 -11.79
C ARG A 167 1.75 -10.32 -11.88
N PRO A 168 2.19 -9.06 -12.08
CA PRO A 168 1.26 -7.94 -12.19
C PRO A 168 0.26 -8.18 -13.33
N ALA A 169 -1.02 -7.95 -13.06
CA ALA A 169 -2.09 -8.18 -14.04
C ALA A 169 -2.17 -7.08 -15.12
N GLY A 170 -1.40 -6.00 -14.95
CA GLY A 170 -1.32 -4.86 -15.86
C GLY A 170 -0.29 -3.84 -15.39
N PRO A 171 -0.22 -2.66 -16.03
CA PRO A 171 0.70 -1.61 -15.64
C PRO A 171 0.38 -1.07 -14.23
N ASP A 172 1.40 -0.68 -13.48
CA ASP A 172 1.23 -0.02 -12.19
C ASP A 172 0.70 1.41 -12.38
N THR A 173 -0.57 1.61 -12.05
CA THR A 173 -1.25 2.91 -12.16
C THR A 173 -1.34 3.65 -10.83
N ARG A 174 -0.76 3.13 -9.75
CA ARG A 174 -0.85 3.77 -8.42
C ARG A 174 -0.28 5.19 -8.45
N CYS A 175 0.74 5.46 -9.25
CA CYS A 175 1.26 6.82 -9.43
C CYS A 175 0.25 7.84 -9.98
N LYS A 176 -0.70 7.41 -10.82
CA LYS A 176 -1.64 8.29 -11.53
C LYS A 176 -3.08 8.18 -11.04
N SER A 177 -3.38 7.24 -10.15
CA SER A 177 -4.72 6.98 -9.62
C SER A 177 -4.75 7.08 -8.10
N ASN A 178 -5.93 7.07 -7.49
CA ASN A 178 -6.07 6.98 -6.03
C ASN A 178 -5.91 5.56 -5.48
N ARG A 179 -5.55 4.58 -6.33
CA ARG A 179 -5.35 3.19 -5.89
C ARG A 179 -4.08 3.06 -5.05
N GLN A 180 -4.18 2.25 -3.99
CA GLN A 180 -3.05 1.88 -3.14
C GLN A 180 -2.59 0.44 -3.37
N SER A 181 -3.45 -0.41 -3.96
CA SER A 181 -3.15 -1.81 -4.30
C SER A 181 -2.72 -2.00 -5.76
N ILE A 182 -2.06 -3.12 -6.03
CA ILE A 182 -1.74 -3.59 -7.40
C ILE A 182 -2.45 -4.92 -7.62
N LYS A 183 -3.03 -5.10 -8.81
CA LYS A 183 -3.61 -6.38 -9.22
C LYS A 183 -2.55 -7.36 -9.71
N TYR A 184 -2.68 -8.61 -9.32
CA TYR A 184 -1.80 -9.72 -9.68
C TYR A 184 -2.59 -10.88 -10.26
N ASN A 185 -2.00 -11.55 -11.25
CA ASN A 185 -2.35 -12.90 -11.66
C ASN A 185 -1.50 -13.87 -10.84
N LEU A 186 -2.14 -14.78 -10.13
CA LEU A 186 -1.51 -15.85 -9.36
C LEU A 186 -1.68 -17.19 -10.08
N GLU A 187 -0.61 -17.97 -10.13
CA GLU A 187 -0.64 -19.35 -10.62
C GLU A 187 -0.04 -20.28 -9.55
N PHE A 188 -0.73 -21.38 -9.27
CA PHE A 188 -0.37 -22.36 -8.25
C PHE A 188 -0.04 -23.70 -8.92
N PHE A 189 1.08 -24.29 -8.54
CA PHE A 189 1.63 -25.54 -9.09
C PHE A 189 1.88 -26.54 -7.96
N ARG A 190 1.71 -27.84 -8.23
CA ARG A 190 2.09 -28.90 -7.27
C ARG A 190 3.51 -29.37 -7.58
N GLY A 191 4.42 -29.24 -6.62
CA GLY A 191 5.81 -29.69 -6.77
C GLY A 191 6.47 -29.16 -8.04
N ALA A 192 6.95 -30.08 -8.88
CA ALA A 192 7.65 -29.77 -10.14
C ALA A 192 6.73 -29.68 -11.37
N GLU A 193 5.41 -29.66 -11.20
CA GLU A 193 4.46 -29.53 -12.31
C GLU A 193 4.67 -28.21 -13.07
N LYS A 194 4.56 -28.29 -14.41
CA LYS A 194 4.73 -27.15 -15.33
C LYS A 194 3.42 -26.43 -15.65
N VAL A 195 2.29 -27.08 -15.44
CA VAL A 195 0.95 -26.53 -15.67
C VAL A 195 0.37 -26.17 -14.31
N PRO A 196 -0.15 -24.95 -14.12
CA PRO A 196 -0.75 -24.59 -12.84
C PRO A 196 -2.09 -25.31 -12.69
N PHE A 197 -2.31 -25.91 -11.52
CA PHE A 197 -3.59 -26.55 -11.20
C PHE A 197 -4.66 -25.51 -10.83
N GLN A 198 -4.24 -24.32 -10.40
CA GLN A 198 -5.15 -23.21 -10.09
C GLN A 198 -4.57 -21.88 -10.59
N LYS A 199 -5.43 -21.06 -11.18
CA LYS A 199 -5.18 -19.65 -11.51
C LYS A 199 -6.13 -18.77 -10.73
N ARG A 200 -5.65 -17.63 -10.23
CA ARG A 200 -6.44 -16.64 -9.50
C ARG A 200 -6.00 -15.23 -9.83
N GLN A 201 -6.85 -14.28 -9.52
CA GLN A 201 -6.44 -12.89 -9.39
C GLN A 201 -6.30 -12.54 -7.91
N GLY A 202 -5.57 -11.48 -7.62
CA GLY A 202 -5.41 -10.98 -6.27
C GLY A 202 -4.94 -9.54 -6.26
N GLU A 203 -5.01 -8.92 -5.09
CA GLU A 203 -4.56 -7.56 -4.87
C GLU A 203 -3.49 -7.53 -3.79
N LEU A 204 -2.37 -6.88 -4.10
CA LEU A 204 -1.28 -6.67 -3.17
C LEU A 204 -1.45 -5.33 -2.45
N TYR A 205 -1.41 -5.39 -1.12
CA TYR A 205 -1.43 -4.25 -0.21
C TYR A 205 -0.09 -4.15 0.52
N PHE A 206 0.29 -2.93 0.88
CA PHE A 206 1.44 -2.68 1.73
C PHE A 206 0.98 -2.08 3.06
N SER A 207 1.54 -2.54 4.18
CA SER A 207 1.33 -1.96 5.51
C SER A 207 2.63 -1.99 6.32
N ALA A 208 3.20 -0.82 6.59
CA ALA A 208 4.37 -0.67 7.46
C ALA A 208 4.10 -1.02 8.94
N TYR A 209 2.84 -1.27 9.32
CA TYR A 209 2.47 -1.69 10.67
C TYR A 209 2.47 -3.21 10.84
N SER A 210 2.54 -3.95 9.74
CA SER A 210 2.50 -5.41 9.74
C SER A 210 3.93 -5.97 9.78
N GLN A 211 4.14 -7.06 10.53
CA GLN A 211 5.40 -7.80 10.49
C GLN A 211 5.69 -8.37 9.10
N ASN A 212 4.63 -8.72 8.37
CA ASN A 212 4.65 -9.12 6.97
C ASN A 212 4.01 -7.98 6.16
N PRO A 213 4.79 -6.98 5.71
CA PRO A 213 4.24 -5.74 5.20
C PRO A 213 3.50 -5.90 3.88
N TYR A 214 3.76 -6.95 3.10
CA TYR A 214 3.12 -7.19 1.81
C TYR A 214 2.02 -8.23 1.95
N GLN A 215 0.76 -7.83 1.78
CA GLN A 215 -0.39 -8.73 1.85
C GLN A 215 -0.99 -8.93 0.47
N LEU A 216 -0.82 -10.11 -0.10
CA LEU A 216 -1.44 -10.51 -1.37
C LEU A 216 -2.76 -11.21 -1.08
N ARG A 217 -3.87 -10.47 -1.21
CA ARG A 217 -5.22 -11.01 -1.01
C ARG A 217 -5.69 -11.64 -2.30
N VAL A 218 -5.92 -12.95 -2.26
CA VAL A 218 -6.40 -13.73 -3.39
C VAL A 218 -7.90 -13.47 -3.53
N GLU A 219 -8.35 -13.13 -4.73
CA GLU A 219 -9.77 -12.92 -4.99
C GLU A 219 -10.52 -14.24 -4.76
N GLU A 220 -11.62 -14.13 -4.02
CA GLU A 220 -12.54 -15.25 -3.81
C GLU A 220 -13.06 -15.75 -5.15
N GLU A 221 -13.10 -17.08 -5.29
CA GLU A 221 -13.79 -17.70 -6.39
C GLU A 221 -15.28 -17.43 -6.21
N ARG A 222 -15.79 -16.51 -7.01
CA ARG A 222 -17.23 -16.28 -7.13
C ARG A 222 -17.79 -17.37 -8.06
N PRO A 223 -19.05 -17.79 -7.85
CA PRO A 223 -19.76 -18.56 -8.87
C PRO A 223 -19.59 -17.87 -10.23
N ALA A 224 -19.43 -18.66 -11.29
CA ALA A 224 -19.30 -18.15 -12.65
C ALA A 224 -20.40 -17.10 -12.91
N GLU A 225 -19.95 -15.85 -13.08
CA GLU A 225 -20.73 -14.63 -13.23
C GLU A 225 -21.99 -14.53 -12.37
N ASP A 226 -21.98 -13.59 -11.43
CA ASP A 226 -23.23 -13.07 -10.88
C ASP A 226 -24.05 -12.50 -12.04
N LEU A 227 -25.01 -13.28 -12.56
CA LEU A 227 -25.94 -12.86 -13.61
C LEU A 227 -26.59 -11.53 -13.22
N GLN A 228 -26.72 -11.25 -11.92
CA GLN A 228 -27.20 -9.99 -11.40
C GLN A 228 -26.22 -8.83 -11.65
N ALA A 229 -24.91 -9.04 -11.46
CA ALA A 229 -23.89 -8.06 -11.81
C ALA A 229 -23.81 -7.80 -13.32
N GLN A 230 -24.01 -8.83 -14.15
CA GLN A 230 -24.11 -8.66 -15.61
C GLN A 230 -25.36 -7.88 -16.00
N VAL A 231 -26.52 -8.18 -15.42
CA VAL A 231 -27.78 -7.43 -15.62
C VAL A 231 -27.58 -5.97 -15.22
N GLN A 232 -26.90 -5.72 -14.10
CA GLN A 232 -26.63 -4.36 -13.61
C GLN A 232 -25.68 -3.59 -14.54
N ALA A 233 -24.59 -4.20 -14.98
CA ALA A 233 -23.66 -3.59 -15.94
C ALA A 233 -24.32 -3.34 -17.31
N LEU A 234 -25.22 -4.22 -17.75
CA LEU A 234 -25.99 -4.02 -18.98
C LEU A 234 -27.00 -2.88 -18.83
N SER A 235 -27.67 -2.79 -17.67
CA SER A 235 -28.61 -1.73 -17.33
C SER A 235 -27.94 -0.36 -17.32
N GLU A 236 -26.76 -0.26 -16.70
CA GLU A 236 -25.93 0.96 -16.72
C GLU A 236 -25.53 1.37 -18.14
N LYS A 237 -25.16 0.41 -18.99
CA LYS A 237 -24.88 0.70 -20.41
C LYS A 237 -26.10 1.25 -21.13
N MET A 238 -27.29 0.68 -20.95
CA MET A 238 -28.53 1.14 -21.58
C MET A 238 -28.94 2.57 -21.16
N MET A 239 -28.54 3.00 -19.96
CA MET A 239 -28.75 4.36 -19.46
C MET A 239 -27.78 5.39 -20.05
N SER A 240 -26.80 4.97 -20.86
CA SER A 240 -25.90 5.90 -21.52
C SER A 240 -26.66 6.75 -22.55
N PRO A 241 -26.58 8.10 -22.48
CA PRO A 241 -27.25 8.99 -23.43
C PRO A 241 -26.64 8.97 -24.85
N SER A 242 -25.50 8.28 -25.03
CA SER A 242 -24.75 8.23 -26.28
C SER A 242 -25.01 6.99 -27.14
N LEU A 243 -26.00 6.16 -26.80
CA LEU A 243 -26.27 4.92 -27.51
C LEU A 243 -27.09 5.16 -28.78
N SER A 244 -26.66 4.55 -29.89
CA SER A 244 -27.50 4.44 -31.08
C SER A 244 -28.63 3.42 -30.89
N ASP A 245 -29.69 3.53 -31.68
CA ASP A 245 -30.85 2.61 -31.60
C ASP A 245 -30.44 1.14 -31.84
N ALA A 246 -29.52 0.90 -32.78
CA ALA A 246 -28.98 -0.44 -33.05
C ALA A 246 -28.19 -1.04 -31.88
N GLU A 247 -27.48 -0.20 -31.10
CA GLU A 247 -26.78 -0.66 -29.90
C GLU A 247 -27.73 -0.91 -28.73
N ARG A 248 -28.81 -0.12 -28.63
CA ARG A 248 -29.90 -0.37 -27.66
C ARG A 248 -30.58 -1.69 -27.91
N ASP A 249 -30.95 -2.01 -29.15
CA ASP A 249 -31.62 -3.28 -29.48
C ASP A 249 -30.72 -4.49 -29.19
N LYS A 250 -29.42 -4.36 -29.48
CA LYS A 250 -28.42 -5.39 -29.14
C LYS A 250 -28.30 -5.59 -27.63
N LEU A 251 -28.28 -4.50 -26.85
CA LEU A 251 -28.23 -4.56 -25.38
C LEU A 251 -29.53 -5.15 -24.81
N MET A 252 -30.70 -4.80 -25.34
CA MET A 252 -31.99 -5.37 -24.91
C MET A 252 -32.06 -6.87 -25.18
N THR A 253 -31.57 -7.33 -26.33
CA THR A 253 -31.51 -8.76 -26.67
C THR A 253 -30.58 -9.52 -25.71
N GLN A 254 -29.43 -8.92 -25.37
CA GLN A 254 -28.51 -9.45 -24.37
C GLN A 254 -29.16 -9.53 -22.98
N LEU A 255 -29.91 -8.49 -22.57
CA LEU A 255 -30.63 -8.46 -21.30
C LEU A 255 -31.70 -9.55 -21.23
N GLN A 256 -32.46 -9.73 -22.30
CA GLN A 256 -33.53 -10.73 -22.38
C GLN A 256 -32.96 -12.16 -22.32
N THR A 257 -31.83 -12.40 -23.00
CA THR A 257 -31.09 -13.66 -22.92
C THR A 257 -30.56 -13.92 -21.51
N LEU A 258 -30.03 -12.90 -20.84
CA LEU A 258 -29.56 -12.99 -19.45
C LEU A 258 -30.69 -13.27 -18.47
N SER A 259 -31.83 -12.60 -18.64
CA SER A 259 -33.03 -12.81 -17.82
C SER A 259 -33.57 -14.24 -17.96
N GLN A 260 -33.63 -14.78 -19.19
CA GLN A 260 -34.02 -16.17 -19.43
C GLN A 260 -33.04 -17.16 -18.78
N LYS A 261 -31.73 -16.91 -18.85
CA LYS A 261 -30.71 -17.72 -18.16
C LYS A 261 -30.87 -17.67 -16.65
N MET A 262 -31.18 -16.50 -16.09
CA MET A 262 -31.39 -16.31 -14.65
C MET A 262 -32.65 -17.02 -14.17
N VAL A 263 -33.77 -16.93 -14.90
CA VAL A 263 -34.99 -17.68 -14.59
C VAL A 263 -34.76 -19.18 -14.67
N ALA A 264 -34.06 -19.66 -15.71
CA ALA A 264 -33.70 -21.07 -15.83
C ALA A 264 -32.83 -21.55 -14.67
N GLN A 265 -31.83 -20.74 -14.28
CA GLN A 265 -30.95 -21.06 -13.15
C GLN A 265 -31.69 -21.03 -11.81
N MET A 266 -32.59 -20.05 -11.58
CA MET A 266 -33.39 -19.99 -10.35
C MET A 266 -34.44 -21.10 -10.26
N SER A 267 -34.96 -21.56 -11.41
CA SER A 267 -35.94 -22.66 -11.46
C SER A 267 -35.32 -24.03 -11.15
N ASP A 268 -34.00 -24.16 -11.27
CA ASP A 268 -33.24 -25.35 -10.88
C ASP A 268 -32.52 -25.11 -9.54
N MET A 269 -33.32 -24.96 -8.49
CA MET A 269 -32.83 -24.81 -7.10
C MET A 269 -31.85 -25.92 -6.69
N ALA A 270 -32.00 -27.13 -7.25
CA ALA A 270 -31.10 -28.24 -7.00
C ALA A 270 -29.72 -28.03 -7.66
N ALA A 271 -29.67 -27.52 -8.90
CA ALA A 271 -28.42 -27.15 -9.56
C ALA A 271 -27.73 -25.98 -8.84
N VAL A 272 -28.48 -24.97 -8.40
CA VAL A 272 -27.94 -23.84 -7.62
C VAL A 272 -27.35 -24.33 -6.30
N GLN A 273 -28.08 -25.19 -5.58
CA GLN A 273 -27.62 -25.75 -4.32
C GLN A 273 -26.39 -26.66 -4.52
N LYS A 274 -26.37 -27.47 -5.58
CA LYS A 274 -25.22 -28.30 -5.94
C LYS A 274 -24.00 -27.45 -6.32
N GLN A 275 -24.21 -26.36 -7.07
CA GLN A 275 -23.15 -25.43 -7.43
C GLN A 275 -22.60 -24.70 -6.20
N ALA A 276 -23.46 -24.29 -5.26
CA ALA A 276 -23.06 -23.72 -3.99
C ALA A 276 -22.25 -24.73 -3.15
N GLN A 277 -22.69 -25.99 -3.06
CA GLN A 277 -21.95 -27.05 -2.37
C GLN A 277 -20.59 -27.33 -3.03
N GLN A 278 -20.51 -27.35 -4.36
CA GLN A 278 -19.26 -27.52 -5.09
C GLN A 278 -18.31 -26.33 -4.90
N LEU A 279 -18.84 -25.10 -4.80
CA LEU A 279 -18.04 -23.92 -4.48
C LEU A 279 -17.49 -24.02 -3.06
N GLU A 280 -18.32 -24.34 -2.08
CA GLU A 280 -17.91 -24.53 -0.69
C GLU A 280 -16.87 -25.64 -0.56
N GLN A 281 -17.04 -26.75 -1.28
CA GLN A 281 -16.07 -27.82 -1.30
C GLN A 281 -14.73 -27.37 -1.90
N ARG A 282 -14.74 -26.62 -3.01
CA ARG A 282 -13.52 -26.06 -3.60
C ARG A 282 -12.87 -25.00 -2.71
N LYS A 283 -13.66 -24.21 -1.99
CA LYS A 283 -13.17 -23.30 -0.95
C LYS A 283 -12.49 -24.08 0.19
N LYS A 284 -13.00 -25.25 0.57
CA LYS A 284 -12.33 -26.09 1.57
C LYS A 284 -11.03 -26.71 1.04
N GLU A 285 -11.03 -27.16 -0.22
CA GLU A 285 -9.92 -27.90 -0.85
C GLU A 285 -8.75 -27.03 -1.35
N PHE A 286 -9.01 -25.79 -1.77
CA PHE A 286 -7.98 -24.83 -2.16
C PHE A 286 -8.06 -23.58 -1.27
N GLY A 287 -9.14 -22.79 -1.41
CA GLY A 287 -9.48 -21.68 -0.52
C GLY A 287 -8.36 -20.73 -0.11
N CYS A 288 -7.31 -20.54 -0.92
CA CYS A 288 -6.26 -19.58 -0.55
C CYS A 288 -6.84 -18.18 -0.55
N GLU A 289 -6.72 -17.52 0.61
CA GLU A 289 -7.32 -16.22 0.89
C GLU A 289 -6.25 -15.12 0.89
N THR A 290 -5.14 -15.34 1.60
CA THR A 290 -4.09 -14.33 1.77
C THR A 290 -2.72 -14.97 1.80
N LEU A 291 -1.75 -14.31 1.17
CA LEU A 291 -0.32 -14.55 1.38
C LEU A 291 0.25 -13.31 2.05
N GLU A 292 0.87 -13.48 3.21
CA GLU A 292 1.53 -12.41 3.95
C GLU A 292 3.04 -12.56 3.76
N LEU A 293 3.70 -11.54 3.23
CA LEU A 293 5.08 -11.61 2.77
C LEU A 293 5.92 -10.48 3.38
N ARG A 294 7.20 -10.77 3.58
CA ARG A 294 8.26 -9.82 3.89
C ARG A 294 9.43 -10.04 2.94
N ILE A 295 10.10 -8.96 2.57
CA ILE A 295 11.30 -9.02 1.74
C ILE A 295 12.52 -8.88 2.65
N GLU A 296 13.39 -9.87 2.57
CA GLU A 296 14.67 -9.95 3.27
C GLU A 296 15.80 -9.44 2.36
N PRO A 297 16.98 -9.13 2.92
CA PRO A 297 18.15 -8.73 2.14
C PRO A 297 18.46 -9.68 0.97
N GLY A 298 18.76 -9.11 -0.19
CA GLY A 298 19.03 -9.87 -1.42
C GLY A 298 17.77 -10.35 -2.14
N SER A 299 16.64 -9.66 -1.98
CA SER A 299 15.36 -9.95 -2.64
C SER A 299 14.75 -11.31 -2.29
N LYS A 300 15.22 -11.93 -1.20
CA LYS A 300 14.61 -13.14 -0.64
C LYS A 300 13.26 -12.76 -0.05
N VAL A 301 12.29 -13.66 -0.15
CA VAL A 301 10.95 -13.46 0.40
C VAL A 301 10.71 -14.54 1.43
N GLN A 302 10.14 -14.15 2.56
CA GLN A 302 9.60 -15.05 3.57
C GLN A 302 8.17 -14.64 3.89
N GLY A 303 7.39 -15.54 4.46
CA GLY A 303 6.02 -15.22 4.79
C GLY A 303 5.20 -16.45 5.11
N GLU A 304 3.89 -16.27 5.08
CA GLU A 304 2.92 -17.32 5.35
C GLU A 304 1.75 -17.24 4.38
N MET A 305 1.16 -18.40 4.10
CA MET A 305 -0.05 -18.52 3.29
C MET A 305 -1.20 -19.03 4.15
N HIS A 306 -2.36 -18.40 4.01
CA HIS A 306 -3.61 -18.81 4.63
C HIS A 306 -4.57 -19.34 3.57
N CYS A 307 -4.89 -20.63 3.66
CA CYS A 307 -5.77 -21.31 2.74
C CYS A 307 -6.95 -21.99 3.44
N GLY A 308 -7.77 -22.66 2.63
CA GLY A 308 -8.95 -23.37 3.09
C GLY A 308 -8.62 -24.45 4.13
N GLN A 309 -9.63 -24.89 4.87
CA GLN A 309 -9.47 -25.80 6.00
C GLN A 309 -8.70 -27.09 5.69
N LEU A 310 -8.78 -27.61 4.45
CA LEU A 310 -8.09 -28.85 4.08
C LEU A 310 -6.63 -28.64 3.66
N VAL A 311 -6.24 -27.41 3.31
CA VAL A 311 -4.87 -27.07 2.93
C VAL A 311 -4.06 -26.67 4.16
N GLY A 312 -4.68 -25.90 5.06
CA GLY A 312 -4.06 -25.37 6.27
C GLY A 312 -3.94 -23.85 6.27
N ARG A 313 -3.65 -23.31 7.46
CA ARG A 313 -3.43 -21.89 7.73
C ARG A 313 -2.02 -21.71 8.30
N GLY A 314 -1.35 -20.61 7.94
CA GLY A 314 0.03 -20.34 8.40
C GLY A 314 1.04 -21.29 7.76
N ILE A 315 0.90 -21.55 6.45
CA ILE A 315 1.85 -22.40 5.73
C ILE A 315 3.03 -21.52 5.33
N ASP A 316 4.22 -21.82 5.85
CA ASP A 316 5.43 -21.06 5.54
C ASP A 316 5.67 -20.93 4.04
N LEU A 317 6.03 -19.72 3.63
CA LEU A 317 6.43 -19.35 2.28
C LEU A 317 7.88 -18.89 2.28
N ASN A 318 8.63 -19.34 1.29
CA ASN A 318 9.96 -18.86 0.97
C ASN A 318 10.06 -18.58 -0.52
N GLY A 319 10.86 -17.61 -0.94
CA GLY A 319 10.96 -17.31 -2.36
C GLY A 319 11.82 -16.11 -2.69
N THR A 320 11.51 -15.48 -3.82
CA THR A 320 12.20 -14.29 -4.31
C THR A 320 11.21 -13.32 -4.93
N VAL A 321 11.55 -12.04 -4.85
CA VAL A 321 10.90 -10.97 -5.64
C VAL A 321 11.87 -10.46 -6.70
N ASN A 322 11.40 -10.42 -7.94
CA ASN A 322 12.16 -9.93 -9.08
C ASN A 322 11.57 -8.62 -9.58
N VAL A 323 12.42 -7.65 -9.90
CA VAL A 323 12.00 -6.39 -10.52
C VAL A 323 12.24 -6.50 -12.02
N GLY A 324 11.15 -6.65 -12.79
CA GLY A 324 11.20 -6.63 -14.24
C GLY A 324 11.50 -5.23 -14.79
N PRO A 325 11.97 -5.12 -16.05
CA PRO A 325 12.17 -3.84 -16.69
C PRO A 325 10.86 -3.05 -16.76
N ILE A 326 10.95 -1.74 -16.50
CA ILE A 326 9.83 -0.82 -16.66
C ILE A 326 9.64 -0.60 -18.17
N SER A 327 8.52 -1.09 -18.72
CA SER A 327 8.12 -0.89 -20.11
C SER A 327 7.43 0.46 -20.32
#